data_AF-A0A8X6Y217-F1
#
_entry.id   AF-A0A8X6Y217-F1
#
_cell.length_a   1.000
_cell.length_b   1.000
_cell.length_c   1.000
_cell.angle_alpha   90.00
_cell.angle_beta   90.00
_cell.angle_gamma   90.00
#
_symmetry.space_group_name_H-M   'P 1'
#
loop_
_entity.id
_entity.type
_entity.pdbx_description
1 polymer ?
#
loop_
_entity_poly.entity_id
_entity_poly.type
_entity_poly.pdbx_seq_one_letter_code
_entity_poly.pdbx_strand_id
1 'polypeptide(L)'
;MVLRRLTYYLPVNNSMPPEQFDFRKGLSTIDPILYFTQCVRDSQNHKPTRLTMAVFLDVLKAFDRVWIYKLLKKYFNVFGIKGKALPWISNFLNHQNFGVNFHDDSSSNYKTYQGIPQCCVLCPTLFSLFISGIEKYVNPCQIGLFADDIVLWCSATISKMESQLNRSLVNIQEFAENYKVTLNASKSAASLYTTNRHPYNYSPELFLMSECLKYRNFNAKNTTWNSTITNTRSSELSNLVSDLFLNDGTHNFRSYSYGSTEVLNLTFISPGLLPYSFWRVLDNTGRDHLPILVETELNVNRTGAKNLHWNFRKADWSLKISLTILYRKNLFRTTWKMNGTTSGTPFLQLLILHP
;
A
#
# COMPACT_ATOMS: atom_id res chain seq x y z
N MET A 1 17.50 21.29 9.86
CA MET A 1 18.60 21.03 10.82
C MET A 1 18.37 19.78 11.67
N VAL A 2 17.23 19.65 12.38
CA VAL A 2 16.98 18.52 13.31
C VAL A 2 16.92 17.17 12.60
N LEU A 3 16.16 17.06 11.50
CA LEU A 3 16.10 15.84 10.69
C LEU A 3 17.50 15.35 10.30
N ARG A 4 18.35 16.24 9.77
CA ARG A 4 19.74 15.91 9.37
C ARG A 4 20.57 15.32 10.52
N ARG A 5 20.36 15.79 11.75
CA ARG A 5 21.04 15.26 12.94
C ARG A 5 20.50 13.89 13.33
N LEU A 6 19.18 13.70 13.28
CA LEU A 6 18.56 12.39 13.56
C LEU A 6 18.98 11.33 12.52
N THR A 7 18.97 11.68 11.23
CA THR A 7 19.38 10.76 10.15
C THR A 7 20.86 10.37 10.25
N TYR A 8 21.70 11.18 10.89
CA TYR A 8 23.08 10.82 11.20
C TYR A 8 23.19 9.99 12.49
N TYR A 9 22.46 10.39 13.53
CA TYR A 9 22.54 9.78 14.86
C TYR A 9 21.96 8.35 14.91
N LEU A 10 20.80 8.11 14.28
CA LEU A 10 20.09 6.83 14.39
C LEU A 10 20.89 5.63 13.81
N PRO A 11 21.53 5.73 12.63
CA PRO A 11 22.34 4.64 12.11
C PRO A 11 23.61 4.39 12.92
N VAL A 12 24.28 5.46 13.38
CA VAL A 12 25.53 5.35 14.17
C VAL A 12 25.32 4.60 15.48
N ASN A 13 24.13 4.72 16.08
CA ASN A 13 23.79 4.05 17.33
C ASN A 13 22.99 2.74 17.13
N ASN A 14 22.95 2.20 15.90
CA ASN A 14 22.20 1.00 15.51
C ASN A 14 20.77 0.97 16.09
N SER A 15 20.12 2.13 16.10
CA SER A 15 18.91 2.33 16.91
C SER A 15 17.62 2.00 16.15
N MET A 16 17.70 1.70 14.84
CA MET A 16 16.56 1.33 14.01
C MET A 16 16.62 -0.17 13.68
N PRO A 17 15.48 -0.89 13.79
CA PRO A 17 15.45 -2.30 13.46
C PRO A 17 15.74 -2.52 11.96
N PRO A 18 16.40 -3.61 11.58
CA PRO A 18 16.66 -3.93 10.17
C PRO A 18 15.37 -4.14 9.36
N GLU A 19 14.27 -4.52 9.99
CA GLU A 19 12.95 -4.72 9.39
C GLU A 19 12.24 -3.41 9.00
N GLN A 20 12.78 -2.25 9.42
CA GLN A 20 12.26 -0.93 9.05
C GLN A 20 13.04 -0.35 7.87
N PHE A 21 12.36 -0.18 6.74
CA PHE A 21 12.96 0.21 5.47
C PHE A 21 12.78 1.71 5.14
N ASP A 22 11.71 2.34 5.63
CA ASP A 22 11.36 3.72 5.31
C ASP A 22 12.29 4.77 5.94
N PHE A 23 12.44 5.89 5.23
CA PHE A 23 13.18 7.09 5.63
C PHE A 23 14.63 6.85 6.09
N ARG A 24 15.24 5.77 5.60
CA ARG A 24 16.66 5.44 5.79
C ARG A 24 17.44 5.75 4.53
N LYS A 25 18.64 6.28 4.72
CA LYS A 25 19.56 6.56 3.61
C LYS A 25 19.95 5.23 2.96
N GLY A 26 19.78 5.13 1.64
CA GLY A 26 20.16 3.95 0.86
C GLY A 26 19.09 2.86 0.77
N LEU A 27 17.91 3.08 1.36
CA LEU A 27 16.74 2.22 1.20
C LEU A 27 15.62 2.98 0.48
N SER A 28 14.77 2.23 -0.20
CA SER A 28 13.68 2.67 -1.04
C SER A 28 12.47 1.75 -0.85
N THR A 29 11.38 2.04 -1.56
CA THR A 29 10.16 1.21 -1.54
C THR A 29 10.37 -0.17 -2.15
N ILE A 30 11.43 -0.38 -2.96
CA ILE A 30 11.69 -1.68 -3.60
C ILE A 30 12.33 -2.68 -2.65
N ASP A 31 13.09 -2.20 -1.66
CA ASP A 31 13.84 -3.04 -0.74
C ASP A 31 12.97 -3.98 0.11
N PRO A 32 11.88 -3.52 0.77
CA PRO A 32 10.98 -4.44 1.49
C PRO A 32 10.32 -5.47 0.56
N ILE A 33 10.00 -5.07 -0.67
CA ILE A 33 9.40 -5.96 -1.67
C ILE A 33 10.40 -7.03 -2.09
N LEU A 34 11.64 -6.65 -2.40
CA LEU A 34 12.71 -7.58 -2.78
C LEU A 34 13.03 -8.53 -1.64
N TYR A 35 13.14 -8.02 -0.41
CA TYR A 35 13.38 -8.84 0.76
C TYR A 35 12.28 -9.88 0.97
N PHE A 36 11.01 -9.44 0.98
CA PHE A 36 9.87 -10.34 1.15
C PHE A 36 9.78 -11.38 0.03
N THR A 37 9.91 -10.96 -1.24
CA THR A 37 9.85 -11.87 -2.39
C THR A 37 11.00 -12.87 -2.41
N GLN A 38 12.19 -12.48 -1.95
CA GLN A 38 13.31 -13.39 -1.76
C GLN A 38 12.99 -14.43 -0.68
N CYS A 39 12.45 -14.04 0.48
CA CYS A 39 12.02 -14.98 1.52
C CYS A 39 10.99 -15.99 1.01
N VAL A 40 10.03 -15.54 0.20
CA VAL A 40 9.05 -16.42 -0.46
C VAL A 40 9.75 -17.43 -1.37
N ARG A 41 10.66 -16.97 -2.25
CA ARG A 41 11.40 -17.84 -3.18
C ARG A 41 12.27 -18.86 -2.45
N ASP A 42 13.00 -18.43 -1.42
CA ASP A 42 13.84 -19.31 -0.61
C ASP A 42 13.01 -20.39 0.07
N SER A 43 11.82 -20.05 0.56
CA SER A 43 10.88 -20.98 1.17
C SER A 43 10.35 -22.01 0.16
N GLN A 44 10.08 -21.58 -1.07
CA GLN A 44 9.64 -22.47 -2.16
C GLN A 44 10.76 -23.42 -2.61
N ASN A 45 12.01 -22.95 -2.59
CA ASN A 45 13.19 -23.73 -2.94
C ASN A 45 13.65 -24.71 -1.85
N HIS A 46 13.21 -24.51 -0.61
CA HIS A 46 13.49 -25.42 0.50
C HIS A 46 12.97 -26.84 0.22
N LYS A 47 13.58 -27.86 0.85
CA LYS A 47 13.16 -29.27 0.74
C LYS A 47 12.93 -29.86 2.14
N PRO A 48 11.70 -30.27 2.49
CA PRO A 48 10.48 -30.18 1.68
C PRO A 48 10.04 -28.73 1.42
N THR A 49 9.39 -28.49 0.28
CA THR A 49 8.91 -27.15 -0.13
C THR A 49 7.99 -26.56 0.94
N ARG A 50 8.28 -25.33 1.35
CA ARG A 50 7.45 -24.57 2.30
C ARG A 50 6.55 -23.61 1.55
N LEU A 51 5.40 -23.37 2.13
CA LEU A 51 4.46 -22.33 1.72
C LEU A 51 4.83 -21.05 2.49
N THR A 52 4.45 -19.89 1.97
CA THR A 52 4.57 -18.62 2.70
C THR A 52 3.21 -17.97 2.80
N MET A 53 2.79 -17.60 3.99
CA MET A 53 1.56 -16.84 4.22
C MET A 53 1.93 -15.47 4.78
N ALA A 54 1.34 -14.42 4.21
CA ALA A 54 1.56 -13.04 4.63
C ALA A 54 0.24 -12.39 5.06
N VAL A 55 0.34 -11.46 6.00
CA VAL A 55 -0.73 -10.60 6.47
C VAL A 55 -0.28 -9.16 6.30
N PHE A 56 -1.05 -8.39 5.54
CA PHE A 56 -0.88 -6.97 5.34
C PHE A 56 -1.83 -6.24 6.28
N LEU A 57 -1.28 -5.41 7.17
CA LEU A 57 -2.03 -4.68 8.20
C LEU A 57 -2.16 -3.21 7.80
N ASP A 58 -3.37 -2.69 7.87
CA ASP A 58 -3.69 -1.26 7.66
C ASP A 58 -3.78 -0.55 9.02
N VAL A 59 -3.05 0.56 9.18
CA VAL A 59 -3.09 1.37 10.40
C VAL A 59 -4.07 2.54 10.23
N LEU A 60 -5.08 2.60 11.08
CA LEU A 60 -6.13 3.62 10.98
C LEU A 60 -5.60 5.01 11.38
N LYS A 61 -5.53 5.91 10.39
CA LYS A 61 -5.08 7.31 10.55
C LYS A 61 -3.71 7.39 11.25
N ALA A 62 -2.75 6.62 10.73
CA ALA A 62 -1.42 6.42 11.31
C ALA A 62 -0.76 7.70 11.87
N PHE A 63 -0.65 8.74 11.04
CA PHE A 63 -0.04 10.02 11.44
C PHE A 63 -0.88 10.82 12.42
N ASP A 64 -2.22 10.77 12.32
CA ASP A 64 -3.12 11.61 13.13
C ASP A 64 -3.31 11.08 14.56
N ARG A 65 -2.98 9.80 14.80
CA ARG A 65 -3.24 9.12 16.08
C ARG A 65 -1.99 8.80 16.88
N VAL A 66 -0.81 9.26 16.43
CA VAL A 66 0.45 9.05 17.16
C VAL A 66 0.34 9.60 18.59
N TRP A 67 0.61 8.75 19.58
CA TRP A 67 0.59 9.15 20.98
C TRP A 67 1.88 9.89 21.36
N ILE A 68 1.84 11.22 21.32
CA ILE A 68 3.00 12.11 21.50
C ILE A 68 3.79 11.80 22.78
N TYR A 69 3.12 11.58 23.91
CA TYR A 69 3.80 11.26 25.18
C TYR A 69 4.64 9.97 25.08
N LYS A 70 4.06 8.89 24.52
CA LYS A 70 4.76 7.62 24.37
C LYS A 70 5.93 7.74 23.39
N LEU A 71 5.76 8.53 22.32
CA LEU A 71 6.83 8.84 21.38
C LEU A 71 8.02 9.51 22.08
N LEU A 72 7.78 10.58 22.85
CA LEU A 72 8.83 11.30 23.57
C LEU A 72 9.51 10.42 24.62
N LYS A 73 8.74 9.58 25.34
CA LYS A 73 9.29 8.60 26.28
C LYS A 73 10.22 7.61 25.58
N LYS A 74 9.88 7.18 24.37
CA LYS A 74 10.70 6.29 23.56
C LYS A 74 11.98 6.96 23.06
N TYR A 75 11.91 8.24 22.71
CA TYR A 75 13.07 9.01 22.27
C TYR A 75 14.14 9.07 23.36
N PHE A 76 13.71 9.29 24.59
CA PHE A 76 14.63 9.33 25.72
C PHE A 76 15.14 7.93 26.11
N ASN A 77 14.23 6.96 26.32
CA ASN A 77 14.57 5.67 26.91
C ASN A 77 15.14 4.63 25.92
N VAL A 78 14.65 4.63 24.68
CA VAL A 78 15.00 3.59 23.69
C VAL A 78 16.04 4.12 22.71
N PHE A 79 15.83 5.32 22.19
CA PHE A 79 16.72 5.89 21.18
C PHE A 79 17.82 6.81 21.76
N GLY A 80 17.84 7.05 23.07
CA GLY A 80 18.90 7.85 23.70
C GLY A 80 18.97 9.32 23.27
N ILE A 81 17.90 9.86 22.66
CA ILE A 81 17.83 11.26 22.20
C ILE A 81 17.69 12.17 23.41
N LYS A 82 18.77 12.92 23.71
CA LYS A 82 18.90 13.78 24.89
C LYS A 82 19.28 15.22 24.53
N GLY A 83 19.46 16.06 25.54
CA GLY A 83 19.89 17.45 25.39
C GLY A 83 18.85 18.33 24.68
N LYS A 84 19.30 19.35 23.95
CA LYS A 84 18.41 20.36 23.32
C LYS A 84 17.47 19.78 22.25
N ALA A 85 17.74 18.59 21.71
CA ALA A 85 16.91 17.98 20.68
C ALA A 85 15.54 17.55 21.21
N LEU A 86 15.50 16.94 22.41
CA LEU A 86 14.26 16.39 22.97
C LEU A 86 13.23 17.49 23.33
N PRO A 87 13.60 18.58 24.05
CA PRO A 87 12.69 19.70 24.27
C PRO A 87 12.24 20.38 22.97
N TRP A 88 13.13 20.50 21.98
CA TRP A 88 12.76 21.08 20.68
C TRP A 88 11.70 20.24 19.97
N ILE A 89 11.87 18.90 19.93
CA ILE A 89 10.89 17.98 19.34
C ILE A 89 9.58 18.03 20.14
N SER A 90 9.65 18.03 21.47
CA SER A 90 8.47 18.15 22.33
C SER A 90 7.67 19.41 22.02
N ASN A 91 8.33 20.57 21.94
CA ASN A 91 7.68 21.83 21.57
C ASN A 91 7.11 21.78 20.16
N PHE A 92 7.88 21.26 19.19
CA PHE A 92 7.41 21.10 17.81
C PHE A 92 6.11 20.28 17.71
N LEU A 93 5.97 19.22 18.52
CA LEU A 93 4.78 18.36 18.52
C LEU A 93 3.60 18.94 19.32
N ASN A 94 3.87 19.69 20.40
CA ASN A 94 2.84 20.22 21.30
C ASN A 94 2.17 21.52 20.81
N HIS A 95 2.71 22.18 19.79
CA HIS A 95 2.18 23.44 19.24
C HIS A 95 1.24 23.26 18.04
N GLN A 96 0.50 22.15 17.95
CA GLN A 96 -0.48 21.95 16.89
C GLN A 96 -1.87 22.46 17.29
N ASN A 97 -2.11 23.72 16.97
CA ASN A 97 -3.46 24.26 16.87
C ASN A 97 -3.86 24.23 15.40
N PHE A 98 -5.07 23.78 15.11
CA PHE A 98 -5.65 23.89 13.77
C PHE A 98 -7.03 24.52 13.83
N GLY A 99 -7.34 25.31 12.80
CA GLY A 99 -8.66 25.85 12.52
C GLY A 99 -9.04 25.47 11.09
N VAL A 100 -10.33 25.40 10.83
CA VAL A 100 -10.90 25.16 9.50
C VAL A 100 -11.52 26.46 9.03
N ASN A 101 -11.10 26.93 7.86
CA ASN A 101 -11.77 28.04 7.18
C ASN A 101 -12.64 27.46 6.08
N PHE A 102 -13.92 27.84 6.07
CA PHE A 102 -14.88 27.42 5.06
C PHE A 102 -15.69 28.63 4.62
N HIS A 103 -15.51 29.04 3.36
CA HIS A 103 -15.96 30.35 2.86
C HIS A 103 -15.46 31.49 3.75
N ASP A 104 -16.37 32.32 4.26
CA ASP A 104 -16.09 33.48 5.10
C ASP A 104 -16.07 33.14 6.60
N ASP A 105 -16.37 31.88 6.96
CA ASP A 105 -16.38 31.42 8.33
C ASP A 105 -15.06 30.73 8.69
N SER A 106 -14.53 31.07 9.87
CA SER A 106 -13.36 30.43 10.46
C SER A 106 -13.77 29.72 11.74
N SER A 107 -13.35 28.47 11.91
CA SER A 107 -13.58 27.74 13.16
C SER A 107 -12.75 28.35 14.28
N SER A 108 -13.16 28.08 15.53
CA SER A 108 -12.27 28.28 16.66
C SER A 108 -11.01 27.42 16.53
N ASN A 109 -9.91 27.86 17.15
CA ASN A 109 -8.68 27.10 17.21
C ASN A 109 -8.91 25.84 18.04
N TYR A 110 -8.67 24.68 17.43
CA TYR A 110 -8.69 23.39 18.11
C TYR A 110 -7.27 22.93 18.41
N LYS A 111 -7.01 22.55 19.66
CA LYS A 111 -5.72 22.01 20.10
C LYS A 111 -5.76 20.49 20.07
N THR A 112 -4.81 19.86 19.36
CA THR A 112 -4.65 18.40 19.40
C THR A 112 -3.55 17.96 20.37
N TYR A 113 -3.80 16.85 21.05
CA TYR A 113 -2.85 16.19 21.96
C TYR A 113 -2.29 14.88 21.38
N GLN A 114 -2.69 14.54 20.16
CA GLN A 114 -2.25 13.36 19.45
C GLN A 114 -1.98 13.69 17.98
N GLY A 115 -1.21 12.82 17.35
CA GLY A 115 -0.82 12.94 15.96
C GLY A 115 0.41 13.80 15.75
N ILE A 116 1.04 13.57 14.62
CA ILE A 116 2.17 14.35 14.12
C ILE A 116 1.72 15.04 12.82
N PRO A 117 2.24 16.25 12.52
CA PRO A 117 1.74 17.01 11.38
C PRO A 117 2.01 16.30 10.05
N GLN A 118 0.96 16.04 9.27
CA GLN A 118 1.11 15.58 7.89
C GLN A 118 1.76 16.71 7.07
N CYS A 119 2.61 16.37 6.10
CA CYS A 119 3.37 17.31 5.25
C CYS A 119 4.63 17.97 5.85
N CYS A 120 5.09 17.60 7.05
CA CYS A 120 6.41 18.02 7.52
C CYS A 120 7.50 16.97 7.20
N VAL A 121 8.67 17.43 6.75
CA VAL A 121 9.81 16.57 6.38
C VAL A 121 10.35 15.72 7.54
N LEU A 122 10.13 16.14 8.79
CA LEU A 122 10.59 15.42 9.97
C LEU A 122 9.62 14.29 10.37
N CYS A 123 8.33 14.48 10.13
CA CYS A 123 7.26 13.62 10.63
C CYS A 123 7.35 12.15 10.20
N PRO A 124 7.74 11.82 8.97
CA PRO A 124 7.89 10.42 8.59
C PRO A 124 8.92 9.68 9.45
N THR A 125 10.09 10.29 9.69
CA THR A 125 11.09 9.74 10.64
C THR A 125 10.53 9.64 12.06
N LEU A 126 9.70 10.59 12.50
CA LEU A 126 9.09 10.51 13.83
C LEU A 126 8.13 9.32 13.92
N PHE A 127 7.38 9.03 12.85
CA PHE A 127 6.48 7.89 12.76
C PHE A 127 7.23 6.55 12.77
N SER A 128 8.31 6.40 11.99
CA SER A 128 9.13 5.17 12.02
C SER A 128 9.67 4.90 13.41
N LEU A 129 10.15 5.95 14.10
CA LEU A 129 10.59 5.84 15.48
C LEU A 129 9.44 5.51 16.43
N PHE A 130 8.21 5.96 16.17
CA PHE A 130 7.03 5.61 16.97
C PHE A 130 6.70 4.11 16.86
N ILE A 131 6.62 3.59 15.63
CA ILE A 131 6.17 2.21 15.36
C ILE A 131 7.24 1.14 15.62
N SER A 132 8.54 1.51 15.59
CA SER A 132 9.66 0.59 15.89
C SER A 132 9.45 -0.21 17.20
N GLY A 133 10.07 -1.37 17.34
CA GLY A 133 9.83 -2.27 18.47
C GLY A 133 8.63 -3.21 18.24
N ILE A 134 7.73 -2.91 17.29
CA ILE A 134 6.68 -3.86 16.88
C ILE A 134 7.28 -5.16 16.34
N GLU A 135 8.47 -5.11 15.73
CA GLU A 135 9.16 -6.29 15.22
C GLU A 135 9.50 -7.33 16.29
N LYS A 136 9.56 -6.91 17.55
CA LYS A 136 9.85 -7.81 18.69
C LYS A 136 8.65 -8.67 19.09
N TYR A 137 7.45 -8.33 18.61
CA TYR A 137 6.20 -9.01 18.94
C TYR A 137 5.88 -10.18 18.00
N VAL A 138 6.60 -10.33 16.89
CA VAL A 138 6.19 -11.23 15.80
C VAL A 138 6.89 -12.59 15.77
N ASN A 139 7.83 -12.89 16.67
CA ASN A 139 8.54 -14.18 16.69
C ASN A 139 7.56 -15.37 16.83
N PRO A 140 7.56 -16.39 15.95
CA PRO A 140 8.57 -16.74 14.93
C PRO A 140 8.28 -16.27 13.49
N CYS A 141 7.28 -15.43 13.29
CA CYS A 141 7.06 -14.76 12.02
C CYS A 141 8.12 -13.67 11.78
N GLN A 142 8.21 -13.25 10.53
CA GLN A 142 9.01 -12.13 10.06
C GLN A 142 8.09 -10.94 9.81
N ILE A 143 8.66 -9.73 9.84
CA ILE A 143 7.93 -8.49 9.60
C ILE A 143 8.72 -7.57 8.68
N GLY A 144 8.01 -6.73 7.95
CA GLY A 144 8.53 -5.66 7.13
C GLY A 144 7.71 -4.41 7.39
N LEU A 145 8.41 -3.30 7.61
CA LEU A 145 7.82 -2.02 7.96
C LEU A 145 8.25 -0.98 6.94
N PHE A 146 7.26 -0.28 6.36
CA PHE A 146 7.49 0.88 5.53
C PHE A 146 6.43 1.94 5.84
N ALA A 147 6.81 2.98 6.58
CA ALA A 147 5.88 3.96 7.10
C ALA A 147 4.74 3.25 7.84
N ASP A 148 3.48 3.49 7.46
CA ASP A 148 2.28 2.86 8.01
C ASP A 148 1.95 1.49 7.42
N ASP A 149 2.63 1.06 6.36
CA ASP A 149 2.47 -0.26 5.76
C ASP A 149 3.25 -1.31 6.57
N ILE A 150 2.53 -2.33 7.02
CA ILE A 150 3.08 -3.42 7.83
C ILE A 150 2.74 -4.74 7.15
N VAL A 151 3.76 -5.54 6.85
CA VAL A 151 3.60 -6.93 6.39
C VAL A 151 4.21 -7.88 7.40
N LEU A 152 3.43 -8.88 7.80
CA LEU A 152 3.81 -9.98 8.67
C LEU A 152 3.78 -11.27 7.84
N TRP A 153 4.79 -12.11 7.89
CA TRP A 153 4.75 -13.39 7.17
C TRP A 153 5.46 -14.51 7.89
N CYS A 154 5.10 -15.74 7.54
CA CYS A 154 5.81 -16.94 7.98
C CYS A 154 5.83 -17.98 6.87
N SER A 155 6.82 -18.87 6.94
CA SER A 155 7.00 -19.93 5.96
C SER A 155 7.06 -21.29 6.61
N ALA A 156 6.01 -22.10 6.44
CA ALA A 156 5.88 -23.41 7.05
C ALA A 156 4.82 -24.26 6.34
N THR A 157 4.36 -25.32 7.00
CA THR A 157 3.12 -26.03 6.63
C THR A 157 1.91 -25.16 6.96
N ILE A 158 0.79 -25.39 6.28
CA ILE A 158 -0.45 -24.61 6.42
C ILE A 158 -0.86 -24.39 7.88
N SER A 159 -1.08 -25.49 8.61
CA SER A 159 -1.50 -25.45 10.03
C SER A 159 -0.51 -24.69 10.92
N LYS A 160 0.80 -24.83 10.66
CA LYS A 160 1.83 -24.14 11.43
C LYS A 160 1.84 -22.65 11.13
N MET A 161 1.65 -22.25 9.87
CA MET A 161 1.59 -20.84 9.48
C MET A 161 0.41 -20.13 10.12
N GLU A 162 -0.79 -20.70 10.07
CA GLU A 162 -1.98 -20.13 10.73
C GLU A 162 -1.75 -19.93 12.22
N SER A 163 -1.25 -20.96 12.91
CA SER A 163 -0.99 -20.89 14.35
C SER A 163 0.03 -19.80 14.68
N GLN A 164 1.12 -19.71 13.91
CA GLN A 164 2.17 -18.71 14.11
C GLN A 164 1.69 -17.28 13.81
N LEU A 165 0.93 -17.09 12.73
CA LEU A 165 0.39 -15.79 12.36
C LEU A 165 -0.66 -15.32 13.36
N ASN A 166 -1.62 -16.17 13.75
CA ASN A 166 -2.61 -15.81 14.78
C ASN A 166 -1.94 -15.42 16.09
N ARG A 167 -0.92 -16.16 16.54
CA ARG A 167 -0.14 -15.80 17.72
C ARG A 167 0.52 -14.42 17.56
N SER A 168 1.11 -14.17 16.40
CA SER A 168 1.78 -12.89 16.12
C SER A 168 0.79 -11.73 16.00
N LEU A 169 -0.41 -11.97 15.48
CA LEU A 169 -1.49 -10.98 15.43
C LEU A 169 -1.99 -10.60 16.82
N VAL A 170 -2.10 -11.57 17.74
CA VAL A 170 -2.41 -11.30 19.15
C VAL A 170 -1.31 -10.45 19.80
N ASN A 171 -0.05 -10.79 19.59
CA ASN A 171 1.06 -10.00 20.14
C ASN A 171 1.13 -8.59 19.52
N ILE A 172 0.83 -8.44 18.23
CA ILE A 172 0.72 -7.12 17.58
C ILE A 172 -0.42 -6.31 18.20
N GLN A 173 -1.54 -6.94 18.58
CA GLN A 173 -2.62 -6.24 19.29
C GLN A 173 -2.15 -5.74 20.65
N GLU A 174 -1.38 -6.52 21.40
CA GLU A 174 -0.76 -6.09 22.65
C GLU A 174 0.14 -4.86 22.44
N PHE A 175 0.95 -4.85 21.37
CA PHE A 175 1.71 -3.66 20.99
C PHE A 175 0.78 -2.49 20.66
N ALA A 176 -0.26 -2.73 19.86
CA ALA A 176 -1.19 -1.69 19.42
C ALA A 176 -1.90 -1.03 20.61
N GLU A 177 -2.33 -1.80 21.59
CA GLU A 177 -2.90 -1.29 22.85
C GLU A 177 -1.89 -0.46 23.65
N ASN A 178 -0.67 -0.98 23.81
CA ASN A 178 0.41 -0.32 24.55
C ASN A 178 0.86 1.03 23.95
N TYR A 179 0.70 1.18 22.64
CA TYR A 179 1.07 2.37 21.88
C TYR A 179 -0.14 3.20 21.42
N LYS A 180 -1.37 2.77 21.70
CA LYS A 180 -2.61 3.37 21.23
C LYS A 180 -2.71 3.49 19.70
N VAL A 181 -2.16 2.49 19.01
CA VAL A 181 -2.31 2.32 17.56
C VAL A 181 -3.62 1.59 17.31
N THR A 182 -4.37 2.01 16.29
CA THR A 182 -5.59 1.32 15.88
C THR A 182 -5.34 0.64 14.55
N LEU A 183 -5.51 -0.69 14.51
CA LEU A 183 -5.44 -1.47 13.27
C LEU A 183 -6.83 -1.57 12.65
N ASN A 184 -6.86 -1.67 11.33
CA ASN A 184 -8.09 -1.71 10.55
C ASN A 184 -8.27 -3.09 9.91
N ALA A 185 -8.98 -3.97 10.60
CA ALA A 185 -9.23 -5.34 10.14
C ALA A 185 -9.93 -5.39 8.77
N SER A 186 -10.91 -4.50 8.52
CA SER A 186 -11.64 -4.43 7.25
C SER A 186 -10.78 -4.14 6.00
N LYS A 187 -9.64 -3.46 6.19
CA LYS A 187 -8.67 -3.14 5.13
C LYS A 187 -7.42 -4.00 5.16
N SER A 188 -7.18 -4.68 6.28
CA SER A 188 -6.12 -5.67 6.42
C SER A 188 -6.50 -6.94 5.66
N ALA A 189 -5.50 -7.66 5.18
CA ALA A 189 -5.73 -8.85 4.36
C ALA A 189 -4.61 -9.87 4.47
N ALA A 190 -4.93 -11.13 4.22
CA ALA A 190 -3.97 -12.22 4.16
C ALA A 190 -3.80 -12.73 2.73
N SER A 191 -2.60 -13.23 2.38
CA SER A 191 -2.31 -13.85 1.09
C SER A 191 -1.38 -15.06 1.26
N LEU A 192 -1.57 -16.07 0.41
CA LEU A 192 -0.73 -17.28 0.38
C LEU A 192 0.12 -17.28 -0.89
N TYR A 193 1.40 -17.56 -0.72
CA TYR A 193 2.39 -17.67 -1.79
C TYR A 193 2.89 -19.10 -1.87
N THR A 194 2.66 -19.74 -3.02
CA THR A 194 2.88 -21.17 -3.22
C THR A 194 3.06 -21.49 -4.70
N THR A 195 3.92 -22.45 -5.00
CA THR A 195 4.01 -23.10 -6.33
C THR A 195 3.12 -24.34 -6.41
N ASN A 196 2.65 -24.85 -5.27
CA ASN A 196 1.72 -25.97 -5.20
C ASN A 196 0.29 -25.48 -5.51
N ARG A 197 -0.38 -26.16 -6.45
CA ARG A 197 -1.75 -25.85 -6.87
C ARG A 197 -2.84 -26.38 -5.93
N HIS A 198 -2.55 -27.40 -5.11
CA HIS A 198 -3.52 -27.98 -4.18
C HIS A 198 -4.09 -26.99 -3.14
N PRO A 199 -3.28 -26.15 -2.47
CA PRO A 199 -3.79 -25.19 -1.49
C PRO A 199 -4.48 -23.96 -2.11
N TYR A 200 -4.76 -23.93 -3.42
CA TYR A 200 -5.45 -22.77 -3.99
C TYR A 200 -6.86 -22.56 -3.43
N ASN A 201 -7.56 -23.61 -3.02
CA ASN A 201 -8.90 -23.50 -2.43
C ASN A 201 -8.90 -23.35 -0.92
N TYR A 202 -7.72 -23.39 -0.30
CA TYR A 202 -7.59 -23.20 1.12
C TYR A 202 -7.78 -21.72 1.48
N SER A 203 -8.57 -21.48 2.52
CA SER A 203 -8.86 -20.17 3.09
C SER A 203 -8.41 -20.19 4.55
N PRO A 204 -7.37 -19.40 4.91
CA PRO A 204 -6.86 -19.41 6.27
C PRO A 204 -7.79 -18.67 7.23
N GLU A 205 -7.89 -19.19 8.44
CA GLU A 205 -8.63 -18.53 9.53
C GLU A 205 -7.66 -17.67 10.36
N LEU A 206 -7.48 -16.42 9.92
CA LEU A 206 -6.64 -15.45 10.60
C LEU A 206 -7.48 -14.35 11.21
N PHE A 207 -7.29 -14.07 12.49
CA PHE A 207 -8.11 -13.11 13.23
C PHE A 207 -7.30 -11.89 13.62
N LEU A 208 -7.83 -10.72 13.28
CA LEU A 208 -7.39 -9.45 13.84
C LEU A 208 -8.52 -8.90 14.70
N MET A 209 -8.25 -8.76 16.01
CA MET A 209 -9.27 -8.53 17.03
C MET A 209 -10.31 -9.67 16.98
N SER A 210 -11.58 -9.35 16.72
CA SER A 210 -12.66 -10.33 16.56
C SER A 210 -13.05 -10.57 15.09
N GLU A 211 -12.33 -9.98 14.13
CA GLU A 211 -12.66 -10.05 12.71
C GLU A 211 -11.74 -11.04 11.99
N CYS A 212 -12.32 -11.94 11.22
CA CYS A 212 -11.56 -12.81 10.31
C CYS A 212 -11.07 -11.95 9.13
N LEU A 213 -9.75 -11.97 8.90
CA LEU A 213 -9.11 -11.21 7.86
C LEU A 213 -9.53 -11.70 6.48
N LYS A 214 -9.75 -10.75 5.57
CA LYS A 214 -10.03 -11.08 4.18
C LYS A 214 -8.82 -11.77 3.55
N TYR A 215 -9.05 -12.94 2.98
CA TYR A 215 -8.02 -13.66 2.24
C TYR A 215 -7.99 -13.18 0.78
N ARG A 216 -7.01 -12.34 0.46
CA ARG A 216 -6.75 -11.87 -0.90
C ARG A 216 -6.02 -12.93 -1.69
N ASN A 217 -6.79 -13.70 -2.43
CA ASN A 217 -6.31 -14.56 -3.50
C ASN A 217 -6.90 -14.07 -4.83
N PHE A 218 -6.07 -13.43 -5.66
CA PHE A 218 -6.47 -12.89 -6.95
C PHE A 218 -6.67 -13.96 -8.04
N ASN A 219 -6.54 -15.25 -7.71
CA ASN A 219 -6.87 -16.36 -8.62
C ASN A 219 -8.39 -16.58 -8.69
N ALA A 220 -9.13 -15.52 -9.02
CA ALA A 220 -10.54 -15.61 -9.32
C ALA A 220 -10.70 -16.13 -10.76
N LYS A 221 -11.52 -17.15 -10.92
CA LYS A 221 -11.82 -17.78 -12.21
C LYS A 221 -13.31 -17.57 -12.47
N ASN A 222 -13.67 -17.00 -13.62
CA ASN A 222 -15.07 -16.80 -14.03
C ASN A 222 -15.21 -16.90 -15.55
N THR A 223 -16.33 -17.47 -15.99
CA THR A 223 -16.73 -17.50 -17.40
C THR A 223 -16.89 -16.10 -18.01
N THR A 224 -17.24 -15.07 -17.24
CA THR A 224 -17.36 -13.67 -17.68
C THR A 224 -16.05 -13.09 -18.22
N TRP A 225 -14.89 -13.58 -17.76
CA TRP A 225 -13.57 -13.25 -18.34
C TRP A 225 -12.90 -14.48 -18.96
N ASN A 226 -13.71 -15.37 -19.53
CA ASN A 226 -13.29 -16.49 -20.38
C ASN A 226 -12.39 -17.52 -19.69
N SER A 227 -12.56 -17.72 -18.38
CA SER A 227 -12.07 -18.93 -17.71
C SER A 227 -13.01 -20.10 -17.97
N THR A 228 -12.47 -21.31 -18.11
CA THR A 228 -13.24 -22.56 -18.25
C THR A 228 -13.98 -22.97 -16.96
N ILE A 229 -13.61 -22.36 -15.83
CA ILE A 229 -14.15 -22.66 -14.51
C ILE A 229 -14.59 -21.35 -13.86
N THR A 230 -15.71 -21.38 -13.15
CA THR A 230 -16.13 -20.30 -12.24
C THR A 230 -15.91 -20.75 -10.81
N ASN A 231 -15.15 -19.98 -10.02
CA ASN A 231 -14.97 -20.22 -8.59
C ASN A 231 -15.72 -19.17 -7.76
N THR A 232 -15.99 -19.50 -6.49
CA THR A 232 -16.74 -18.63 -5.56
C THR A 232 -16.14 -17.23 -5.42
N ARG A 233 -14.81 -17.10 -5.57
CA ARG A 233 -14.08 -15.83 -5.50
C ARG A 233 -14.39 -14.85 -6.61
N SER A 234 -14.83 -15.35 -7.76
CA SER A 234 -15.22 -14.47 -8.85
C SER A 234 -16.37 -13.53 -8.50
N SER A 235 -17.23 -13.92 -7.55
CA SER A 235 -18.34 -13.10 -7.06
C SER A 235 -17.88 -11.74 -6.49
N GLU A 236 -16.71 -11.71 -5.84
CA GLU A 236 -16.13 -10.49 -5.29
C GLU A 236 -15.66 -9.53 -6.38
N LEU A 237 -15.08 -10.06 -7.47
CA LEU A 237 -14.63 -9.25 -8.61
C LEU A 237 -15.79 -8.83 -9.52
N SER A 238 -16.79 -9.69 -9.71
CA SER A 238 -17.96 -9.37 -10.54
C SER A 238 -18.80 -8.23 -9.96
N ASN A 239 -18.84 -8.08 -8.63
CA ASN A 239 -19.49 -6.94 -7.97
C ASN A 239 -18.73 -5.62 -8.16
N LEU A 240 -17.42 -5.68 -8.41
CA LEU A 240 -16.57 -4.50 -8.53
C LEU A 240 -16.65 -3.89 -9.94
N VAL A 241 -16.89 -4.73 -10.95
CA VAL A 241 -16.79 -4.32 -12.36
C VAL A 241 -17.76 -5.13 -13.22
N SER A 242 -19.06 -4.86 -13.14
CA SER A 242 -20.01 -5.33 -14.15
C SER A 242 -19.72 -4.59 -15.48
N ASP A 243 -19.39 -5.35 -16.53
CA ASP A 243 -19.38 -4.93 -17.94
C ASP A 243 -18.24 -4.03 -18.44
N LEU A 244 -17.09 -3.95 -17.74
CA LEU A 244 -15.96 -3.09 -18.17
C LEU A 244 -14.68 -3.85 -18.54
N PHE A 245 -14.81 -5.12 -18.92
CA PHE A 245 -13.68 -5.95 -19.35
C PHE A 245 -13.38 -5.75 -20.83
N LEU A 246 -12.10 -5.55 -21.16
CA LEU A 246 -11.62 -5.56 -22.55
C LEU A 246 -11.10 -6.93 -23.01
N ASN A 247 -10.96 -7.88 -22.09
CA ASN A 247 -10.45 -9.21 -22.39
C ASN A 247 -11.37 -9.98 -23.36
N ASP A 248 -10.83 -10.42 -24.48
CA ASP A 248 -11.53 -11.26 -25.47
C ASP A 248 -11.42 -12.77 -25.18
N GLY A 249 -10.69 -13.15 -24.12
CA GLY A 249 -10.44 -14.54 -23.74
C GLY A 249 -9.20 -15.18 -24.36
N THR A 250 -8.42 -14.44 -25.15
CA THR A 250 -7.10 -14.89 -25.57
C THR A 250 -6.20 -15.09 -24.35
N HIS A 251 -5.48 -16.21 -24.35
CA HIS A 251 -4.58 -16.56 -23.26
C HIS A 251 -3.46 -15.53 -23.15
N ASN A 252 -3.26 -15.00 -21.94
CA ASN A 252 -2.25 -13.98 -21.65
C ASN A 252 -1.24 -14.42 -20.58
N PHE A 253 -1.30 -15.68 -20.19
CA PHE A 253 -0.35 -16.33 -19.30
C PHE A 253 0.00 -17.72 -19.81
N ARG A 254 1.28 -18.09 -19.70
CA ARG A 254 1.81 -19.42 -20.00
C ARG A 254 2.63 -19.94 -18.83
N SER A 255 2.23 -21.08 -18.30
CA SER A 255 3.03 -21.79 -17.32
C SER A 255 4.05 -22.70 -18.00
N TYR A 256 5.32 -22.37 -17.90
CA TYR A 256 6.40 -23.21 -18.47
C TYR A 256 6.52 -24.56 -17.76
N SER A 257 6.27 -24.60 -16.45
CA SER A 257 6.38 -25.84 -15.66
C SER A 257 5.29 -26.86 -15.97
N TYR A 258 4.10 -26.40 -16.36
CA TYR A 258 2.93 -27.27 -16.58
C TYR A 258 2.46 -27.30 -18.04
N GLY A 259 3.07 -26.50 -18.92
CA GLY A 259 2.66 -26.38 -20.33
C GLY A 259 1.28 -25.73 -20.54
N SER A 260 0.62 -25.24 -19.50
CA SER A 260 -0.75 -24.70 -19.55
C SER A 260 -0.78 -23.21 -19.91
N THR A 261 -1.83 -22.78 -20.60
CA THR A 261 -2.12 -21.36 -20.89
C THR A 261 -3.43 -20.93 -20.23
N GLU A 262 -3.48 -19.71 -19.67
CA GLU A 262 -4.66 -19.18 -18.97
C GLU A 262 -4.90 -17.70 -19.32
N VAL A 263 -6.14 -17.22 -19.10
CA VAL A 263 -6.49 -15.80 -19.12
C VAL A 263 -6.42 -15.32 -17.67
N LEU A 264 -5.29 -14.75 -17.28
CA LEU A 264 -5.00 -14.39 -15.88
C LEU A 264 -4.97 -12.87 -15.66
N ASN A 265 -4.41 -12.12 -16.62
CA ASN A 265 -4.38 -10.67 -16.56
C ASN A 265 -5.73 -10.10 -17.02
N LEU A 266 -6.38 -9.30 -16.18
CA LEU A 266 -7.64 -8.61 -16.50
C LEU A 266 -7.38 -7.15 -16.83
N THR A 267 -8.02 -6.63 -17.86
CA THR A 267 -7.96 -5.22 -18.27
C THR A 267 -9.32 -4.58 -18.13
N PHE A 268 -9.36 -3.50 -17.33
CA PHE A 268 -10.55 -2.73 -17.06
C PHE A 268 -10.49 -1.39 -17.80
N ILE A 269 -11.63 -0.89 -18.24
CA ILE A 269 -11.72 0.41 -18.88
C ILE A 269 -12.94 1.22 -18.44
N SER A 270 -12.85 2.54 -18.46
CA SER A 270 -14.02 3.38 -18.22
C SER A 270 -15.12 3.13 -19.28
N PRO A 271 -16.42 3.08 -18.92
CA PRO A 271 -17.50 2.81 -19.87
C PRO A 271 -17.50 3.78 -21.07
N GLY A 272 -17.12 5.04 -20.85
CA GLY A 272 -17.06 6.05 -21.91
C GLY A 272 -15.92 5.85 -22.92
N LEU A 273 -14.90 5.05 -22.58
CA LEU A 273 -13.77 4.74 -23.46
C LEU A 273 -13.91 3.36 -24.12
N LEU A 274 -14.80 2.50 -23.61
CA LEU A 274 -15.00 1.14 -24.09
C LEU A 274 -15.28 1.07 -25.61
N PRO A 275 -16.13 1.93 -26.21
CA PRO A 275 -16.41 1.87 -27.65
C PRO A 275 -15.22 2.27 -28.53
N TYR A 276 -14.23 2.96 -27.95
CA TYR A 276 -13.08 3.52 -28.65
C TYR A 276 -11.80 2.73 -28.39
N SER A 277 -11.88 1.61 -27.67
CA SER A 277 -10.70 0.89 -27.20
C SER A 277 -10.60 -0.49 -27.79
N PHE A 278 -9.39 -0.81 -28.21
CA PHE A 278 -8.98 -2.09 -28.76
C PHE A 278 -8.02 -2.77 -27.77
N TRP A 279 -8.07 -4.09 -27.75
CA TRP A 279 -7.31 -4.90 -26.82
C TRP A 279 -6.79 -6.14 -27.56
N ARG A 280 -5.52 -6.49 -27.36
CA ARG A 280 -4.94 -7.74 -27.87
C ARG A 280 -3.73 -8.20 -27.06
N VAL A 281 -3.49 -9.51 -27.06
CA VAL A 281 -2.24 -10.10 -26.54
C VAL A 281 -1.16 -10.04 -27.60
N LEU A 282 0.05 -9.64 -27.21
CA LEU A 282 1.23 -9.59 -28.06
C LEU A 282 2.08 -10.85 -27.92
N ASP A 283 3.04 -10.99 -28.83
CA ASP A 283 3.97 -12.12 -28.86
C ASP A 283 4.80 -12.25 -27.58
N ASN A 284 5.18 -13.49 -27.29
CA ASN A 284 5.94 -13.84 -26.10
C ASN A 284 7.35 -13.23 -26.12
N THR A 285 7.63 -12.35 -25.17
CA THR A 285 8.96 -11.75 -24.96
C THR A 285 9.84 -12.55 -23.98
N GLY A 286 9.59 -13.85 -23.82
CA GLY A 286 10.30 -14.73 -22.88
C GLY A 286 9.82 -14.65 -21.42
N ARG A 287 8.63 -14.09 -21.18
CA ARG A 287 7.98 -14.06 -19.84
C ARG A 287 6.83 -15.06 -19.78
N ASP A 288 6.37 -15.37 -18.59
CA ASP A 288 5.19 -16.19 -18.31
C ASP A 288 3.89 -15.40 -18.50
N HIS A 289 3.89 -14.10 -18.24
CA HIS A 289 2.81 -13.20 -18.64
C HIS A 289 3.09 -12.59 -20.03
N LEU A 290 2.18 -12.80 -20.98
CA LEU A 290 2.25 -12.23 -22.32
C LEU A 290 1.87 -10.73 -22.26
N PRO A 291 2.56 -9.85 -23.02
CA PRO A 291 2.23 -8.44 -23.03
C PRO A 291 0.82 -8.21 -23.58
N ILE A 292 0.13 -7.23 -23.03
CA ILE A 292 -1.21 -6.82 -23.46
C ILE A 292 -1.09 -5.41 -24.04
N LEU A 293 -1.60 -5.24 -25.25
CA LEU A 293 -1.74 -3.93 -25.87
C LEU A 293 -3.18 -3.44 -25.71
N VAL A 294 -3.32 -2.21 -25.23
CA VAL A 294 -4.59 -1.48 -25.18
C VAL A 294 -4.42 -0.20 -25.97
N GLU A 295 -5.20 -0.03 -27.04
CA GLU A 295 -5.19 1.16 -27.88
C GLU A 295 -6.53 1.86 -27.73
N THR A 296 -6.55 3.18 -27.52
CA THR A 296 -7.79 3.96 -27.45
C THR A 296 -7.76 5.05 -28.51
N GLU A 297 -8.67 4.95 -29.47
CA GLU A 297 -8.85 5.93 -30.54
C GLU A 297 -9.78 7.06 -30.08
N LEU A 298 -9.20 8.03 -29.39
CA LEU A 298 -9.93 9.27 -29.12
C LEU A 298 -9.76 10.23 -30.29
N ASN A 299 -10.86 10.55 -30.96
CA ASN A 299 -10.97 11.76 -31.78
C ASN A 299 -10.98 12.99 -30.85
N VAL A 300 -9.84 13.28 -30.25
CA VAL A 300 -9.62 14.56 -29.60
C VAL A 300 -9.50 15.57 -30.72
N ASN A 301 -10.56 16.33 -30.97
CA ASN A 301 -10.44 17.60 -31.64
C ASN A 301 -9.42 18.41 -30.84
N ARG A 302 -8.16 18.38 -31.29
CA ARG A 302 -7.11 19.25 -30.80
C ARG A 302 -7.54 20.66 -31.21
N THR A 303 -8.40 21.27 -30.40
CA THR A 303 -8.48 22.72 -30.38
C THR A 303 -7.04 23.19 -30.19
N GLY A 304 -6.48 23.79 -31.25
CA GLY A 304 -5.05 24.08 -31.34
C GLY A 304 -4.58 24.67 -30.03
N ALA A 305 -3.40 24.24 -29.56
CA ALA A 305 -2.85 24.67 -28.28
C ALA A 305 -2.88 26.20 -28.21
N LYS A 306 -3.92 26.76 -27.60
CA LYS A 306 -3.91 28.16 -27.20
C LYS A 306 -2.80 28.21 -26.17
N ASN A 307 -1.80 29.05 -26.39
CA ASN A 307 -0.87 29.42 -25.34
C ASN A 307 -1.71 29.99 -24.19
N LEU A 308 -2.04 29.12 -23.24
CA LEU A 308 -2.82 29.47 -22.07
C LEU A 308 -1.89 30.28 -21.18
N HIS A 309 -2.04 31.59 -21.25
CA HIS A 309 -1.45 32.48 -20.26
C HIS A 309 -2.42 32.60 -19.08
N TRP A 310 -1.99 32.09 -17.94
CA TRP A 310 -2.75 32.14 -16.70
C TRP A 310 -2.76 33.57 -16.18
N ASN A 311 -3.88 34.27 -16.31
CA ASN A 311 -4.09 35.57 -15.71
C ASN A 311 -4.55 35.39 -14.25
N PHE A 312 -3.60 35.20 -13.34
CA PHE A 312 -3.86 34.98 -11.92
C PHE A 312 -4.65 36.12 -11.25
N ARG A 313 -4.67 37.33 -11.82
CA ARG A 313 -5.43 38.47 -11.29
C ARG A 313 -6.93 38.39 -11.60
N LYS A 314 -7.33 37.65 -12.64
CA LYS A 314 -8.74 37.42 -13.02
C LYS A 314 -9.27 36.06 -12.55
N ALA A 315 -8.45 35.28 -11.85
CA ALA A 315 -8.88 34.01 -11.29
C ALA A 315 -9.88 34.28 -10.15
N ASP A 316 -11.13 33.90 -10.34
CA ASP A 316 -12.12 33.91 -9.28
C ASP A 316 -11.91 32.67 -8.40
N TRP A 317 -11.17 32.87 -7.31
CA TRP A 317 -10.84 31.80 -6.37
C TRP A 317 -12.05 31.30 -5.59
N SER A 318 -13.13 32.09 -5.50
CA SER A 318 -14.36 31.70 -4.80
C SER A 318 -15.09 30.57 -5.54
N LEU A 319 -15.11 30.61 -6.88
CA LEU A 319 -15.74 29.62 -7.75
C LEU A 319 -15.01 28.27 -7.76
N LYS A 320 -13.69 28.29 -7.55
CA LYS A 320 -12.83 27.09 -7.48
C LYS A 320 -13.06 26.28 -6.20
N ILE A 321 -13.35 26.95 -5.09
CA ILE A 321 -13.68 26.30 -3.81
C ILE A 321 -14.99 25.52 -3.95
N SER A 322 -16.02 26.12 -4.58
CA SER A 322 -17.32 25.49 -4.84
C SER A 322 -17.21 24.23 -5.72
N LEU A 323 -16.40 24.27 -6.78
CA LEU A 323 -16.14 23.11 -7.64
C LEU A 323 -15.34 22.01 -6.94
N THR A 324 -14.40 22.38 -6.06
CA THR A 324 -13.63 21.40 -5.26
C THR A 324 -14.50 20.69 -4.23
N ILE A 325 -15.53 21.37 -3.69
CA ILE A 325 -16.52 20.78 -2.78
C ILE A 325 -17.47 19.83 -3.53
N LEU A 326 -17.92 20.20 -4.75
CA LEU A 326 -18.75 19.34 -5.61
C LEU A 326 -18.02 18.06 -6.05
N TYR A 327 -16.75 18.16 -6.45
CA TYR A 327 -15.96 16.99 -6.86
C TYR A 327 -15.56 16.07 -5.69
N ARG A 328 -15.49 16.58 -4.45
CA ARG A 328 -15.23 15.75 -3.26
C ARG A 328 -16.39 14.83 -2.88
N LYS A 329 -17.62 15.08 -3.32
CA LYS A 329 -18.76 14.20 -3.02
C LYS A 329 -18.78 12.92 -3.87
N ASN A 330 -18.13 12.89 -5.04
CA ASN A 330 -18.31 11.80 -6.00
C ASN A 330 -17.05 11.04 -6.44
N LEU A 331 -15.85 11.31 -5.92
CA LEU A 331 -14.68 10.47 -6.25
C LEU A 331 -13.69 10.33 -5.10
N PHE A 332 -13.39 9.07 -4.76
CA PHE A 332 -12.22 8.69 -3.98
C PHE A 332 -10.93 8.99 -4.76
N ARG A 333 -10.04 9.73 -4.08
CA ARG A 333 -8.59 9.96 -4.27
C ARG A 333 -7.89 9.25 -5.46
N THR A 334 -7.41 10.06 -6.40
CA THR A 334 -6.05 9.93 -6.96
C THR A 334 -5.37 11.29 -6.88
N THR A 335 -4.17 11.35 -6.31
CA THR A 335 -3.31 12.54 -6.36
C THR A 335 -2.05 12.17 -7.13
N TRP A 336 -1.95 12.66 -8.36
CA TRP A 336 -0.73 12.61 -9.17
C TRP A 336 0.09 13.87 -8.95
N LYS A 337 1.42 13.71 -8.86
CA LYS A 337 2.41 14.79 -8.90
C LYS A 337 3.34 14.49 -10.07
N MET A 338 3.22 15.27 -11.16
CA MET A 338 4.21 15.24 -12.25
C MET A 338 5.33 16.24 -11.96
N ASN A 339 6.57 15.83 -12.22
CA ASN A 339 7.67 16.69 -12.63
C ASN A 339 8.71 15.82 -13.36
N GLY A 340 9.19 16.28 -14.52
CA GLY A 340 10.43 15.81 -15.13
C GLY A 340 10.29 15.18 -16.51
N THR A 341 10.57 16.00 -17.52
CA THR A 341 10.80 15.66 -18.93
C THR A 341 11.87 14.57 -19.12
N THR A 342 11.57 13.59 -19.96
CA THR A 342 12.50 13.07 -21.00
C THR A 342 11.70 12.22 -21.98
N SER A 343 12.00 12.41 -23.26
CA SER A 343 11.42 11.76 -24.43
C SER A 343 11.63 10.24 -24.38
N GLY A 344 10.53 9.50 -24.36
CA GLY A 344 10.49 8.05 -24.57
C GLY A 344 9.03 7.62 -24.66
N THR A 345 8.65 6.97 -25.75
CA THR A 345 7.34 6.35 -26.00
C THR A 345 6.86 5.57 -24.78
N PRO A 346 5.67 5.86 -24.21
CA PRO A 346 5.19 5.14 -23.03
C PRO A 346 4.63 3.77 -23.44
N PHE A 347 5.39 2.71 -23.14
CA PHE A 347 4.84 1.37 -23.01
C PHE A 347 4.02 1.31 -21.72
N LEU A 348 2.70 1.32 -21.83
CA LEU A 348 1.77 1.17 -20.72
C LEU A 348 1.44 -0.32 -20.54
N GLN A 349 2.31 -1.04 -19.84
CA GLN A 349 1.97 -2.36 -19.33
C GLN A 349 1.30 -2.14 -17.96
N LEU A 350 -0.03 -2.28 -17.92
CA LEU A 350 -0.80 -2.18 -16.68
C LEU A 350 -0.57 -3.44 -15.84
N LEU A 351 0.60 -3.54 -15.19
CA LEU A 351 0.77 -4.47 -14.08
C LEU A 351 -0.03 -3.88 -12.90
N ILE A 352 -1.11 -4.55 -12.52
CA ILE A 352 -1.80 -4.29 -11.26
C ILE A 352 -0.88 -4.76 -10.14
N LEU A 353 0.10 -3.93 -9.80
CA LEU A 353 0.71 -3.88 -8.49
C LEU A 353 0.05 -2.71 -7.79
N HIS A 354 -0.99 -2.98 -7.00
CA HIS A 354 -1.44 -2.00 -6.02
C HIS A 354 -0.60 -2.18 -4.73
N PRO A 355 -0.30 -1.06 -4.05
CA PRO A 355 0.82 -0.85 -3.13
C PRO A 355 0.75 -1.70 -1.87
#